data_AF-A0A7C1V1A5-F1
#
_entry.id   AF-A0A7C1V1A5-F1
#
_cell.length_a   1.000
_cell.length_b   1.000
_cell.length_c   1.000
_cell.angle_alpha   90.00
_cell.angle_beta   90.00
_cell.angle_gamma   90.00
#
_symmetry.space_group_name_H-M   'P 1'
#
loop_
_entity.id
_entity.type
_entity.pdbx_description
1 polymer ?
#
loop_
_entity_poly.entity_id
_entity_poly.type
_entity_poly.pdbx_seq_one_letter_code
_entity_poly.pdbx_strand_id
1 'polypeptide(L)'
;MSEETPAQAQPQVRLEVISRCFQRLIGLRAALAPFRATLQTLAERVQEPEGRRQLLALWRPCQERLDLLLDTAPKNAVRIHLLRQEVEDNLLDEVYSPVALTDLMDAFDQACEALLLEIGEDLRETVAALQEATAGKQGRAQ
;
A
#
# COMPACT_ATOMS: atom_id res chain seq x y z
N MET A 1 32.10 4.98 18.28
CA MET A 1 30.74 4.47 18.08
C MET A 1 30.40 4.76 16.63
N SER A 2 30.57 3.77 15.77
CA SER A 2 30.34 3.93 14.33
C SER A 2 28.85 3.80 14.07
N GLU A 3 28.23 4.88 13.59
CA GLU A 3 26.91 4.85 12.99
C GLU A 3 26.99 3.99 11.73
N GLU A 4 26.38 2.80 11.76
CA GLU A 4 26.15 2.00 10.57
C GLU A 4 25.17 2.75 9.67
N THR A 5 25.71 3.36 8.62
CA THR A 5 24.95 3.97 7.53
C THR A 5 23.90 2.98 7.00
N PRO A 6 22.61 3.33 6.90
CA PRO A 6 21.55 2.42 6.43
C PRO A 6 21.65 2.02 4.94
N ALA A 7 22.74 2.38 4.25
CA ALA A 7 22.85 2.35 2.79
C ALA A 7 23.34 1.01 2.21
N GLN A 8 23.56 -0.03 3.02
CA GLN A 8 24.09 -1.32 2.55
C GLN A 8 23.27 -2.53 3.04
N ALA A 9 21.94 -2.46 2.99
CA ALA A 9 21.14 -3.67 3.11
C ALA A 9 21.55 -4.65 1.99
N GLN A 10 22.00 -5.85 2.36
CA GLN A 10 22.38 -6.88 1.40
C GLN A 10 21.24 -7.08 0.38
N PRO A 11 21.53 -7.23 -0.92
CA PRO A 11 20.50 -7.26 -1.95
C PRO A 11 19.46 -8.38 -1.77
N GLN A 12 19.81 -9.45 -1.04
CA GLN A 12 18.87 -10.50 -0.62
C GLN A 12 17.80 -9.97 0.35
N VAL A 13 18.21 -9.19 1.36
CA VAL A 13 17.29 -8.55 2.32
C VAL A 13 16.40 -7.53 1.61
N ARG A 14 16.96 -6.76 0.65
CA ARG A 14 16.15 -5.83 -0.17
C ARG A 14 15.09 -6.59 -0.98
N LEU A 15 15.44 -7.71 -1.60
CA LEU A 15 14.49 -8.52 -2.38
C LEU A 15 13.35 -9.08 -1.52
N GLU A 16 13.64 -9.52 -0.30
CA GLU A 16 12.62 -9.99 0.66
C GLU A 16 11.65 -8.86 1.06
N VAL A 17 12.17 -7.65 1.32
CA VAL A 17 11.37 -6.47 1.65
C VAL A 17 10.47 -6.09 0.48
N ILE A 18 11.02 -6.03 -0.75
CA ILE A 18 10.28 -5.74 -1.98
C ILE A 18 9.17 -6.78 -2.20
N SER A 19 9.49 -8.06 -2.05
CA SER A 19 8.51 -9.16 -2.20
C SER A 19 7.37 -9.04 -1.17
N ARG A 20 7.71 -8.77 0.08
CA ARG A 20 6.73 -8.56 1.16
C ARG A 20 5.84 -7.35 0.87
N CYS A 21 6.44 -6.22 0.48
CA CYS A 21 5.72 -5.01 0.15
C CYS A 21 4.71 -5.26 -0.99
N PHE A 22 5.15 -5.90 -2.07
CA PHE A 22 4.29 -6.29 -3.19
C PHE A 22 3.11 -7.17 -2.76
N GLN A 23 3.37 -8.20 -1.94
CA GLN A 23 2.32 -9.07 -1.40
C GLN A 23 1.31 -8.31 -0.53
N ARG A 24 1.79 -7.39 0.34
CA ARG A 24 0.92 -6.55 1.18
C ARG A 24 0.06 -5.62 0.34
N LEU A 25 0.62 -5.02 -0.71
CA LEU A 25 -0.10 -4.14 -1.62
C LEU A 25 -1.21 -4.86 -2.39
N ILE A 26 -0.93 -6.05 -2.92
CA ILE A 26 -1.98 -6.90 -3.54
C ILE A 26 -3.05 -7.24 -2.51
N GLY A 27 -2.63 -7.64 -1.31
CA GLY A 27 -3.55 -7.97 -0.23
C GLY A 27 -4.45 -6.81 0.19
N LEU A 28 -3.95 -5.58 0.14
CA LEU A 28 -4.72 -4.36 0.39
C LEU A 28 -5.74 -4.12 -0.73
N ARG A 29 -5.31 -4.15 -2.00
CA ARG A 29 -6.22 -3.95 -3.15
C ARG A 29 -7.38 -4.95 -3.14
N ALA A 30 -7.11 -6.20 -2.81
CA ALA A 30 -8.15 -7.23 -2.67
C ALA A 30 -9.13 -6.92 -1.52
N ALA A 31 -8.66 -6.38 -0.39
CA ALA A 31 -9.52 -6.00 0.74
C ALA A 31 -10.37 -4.76 0.43
N LEU A 32 -9.87 -3.82 -0.38
CA LEU A 32 -10.60 -2.62 -0.79
C LEU A 32 -11.73 -2.90 -1.78
N ALA A 33 -11.68 -4.01 -2.53
CA ALA A 33 -12.66 -4.28 -3.59
C ALA A 33 -14.12 -4.41 -3.08
N PRO A 34 -14.43 -5.18 -2.02
CA PRO A 34 -15.77 -5.21 -1.43
C PRO A 34 -16.24 -3.85 -0.90
N PHE A 35 -15.31 -3.06 -0.32
CA PHE A 35 -15.59 -1.72 0.16
C PHE A 35 -16.04 -0.81 -0.99
N ARG A 36 -15.28 -0.78 -2.10
CA ARG A 36 -15.64 -0.01 -3.31
C ARG A 36 -16.98 -0.42 -3.91
N ALA A 37 -17.21 -1.72 -4.08
CA ALA A 37 -18.45 -2.21 -4.68
C ALA A 37 -19.68 -1.80 -3.84
N THR A 38 -19.54 -1.85 -2.51
CA THR A 38 -20.59 -1.40 -1.58
C THR A 38 -20.76 0.11 -1.65
N LEU A 39 -19.66 0.87 -1.70
CA LEU A 39 -19.70 2.32 -1.80
C LEU A 39 -20.40 2.80 -3.08
N GLN A 40 -20.11 2.19 -4.23
CA GLN A 40 -20.78 2.48 -5.50
C GLN A 40 -22.30 2.24 -5.40
N THR A 41 -22.70 1.12 -4.80
CA THR A 41 -24.12 0.79 -4.59
C THR A 41 -24.82 1.79 -3.66
N LEU A 42 -24.11 2.32 -2.66
CA LEU A 42 -24.65 3.27 -1.70
C LEU A 42 -24.66 4.71 -2.23
N ALA A 43 -23.71 5.08 -3.09
CA ALA A 43 -23.67 6.41 -3.71
C ALA A 43 -24.90 6.67 -4.61
N GLU A 44 -25.53 5.62 -5.13
CA GLU A 44 -26.75 5.68 -5.93
C GLU A 44 -28.04 5.76 -5.09
N ARG A 45 -27.94 5.64 -3.76
CA ARG A 45 -29.07 5.58 -2.83
C ARG A 45 -29.09 6.79 -1.90
N VAL A 46 -30.26 7.08 -1.34
CA VAL A 46 -30.39 8.06 -0.25
C VAL A 46 -29.58 7.56 0.96
N GLN A 47 -28.83 8.44 1.61
CA GLN A 47 -27.98 8.06 2.74
C GLN A 47 -28.80 7.45 3.88
N GLU A 48 -28.51 6.20 4.21
CA GLU A 48 -29.14 5.47 5.31
C GLU A 48 -28.09 5.10 6.37
N PRO A 49 -28.44 5.17 7.68
CA PRO A 49 -27.53 4.79 8.76
C PRO A 49 -26.95 3.37 8.63
N GLU A 50 -27.67 2.46 7.96
CA GLU A 50 -27.23 1.09 7.71
C GLU A 50 -26.07 1.02 6.72
N GLY A 51 -26.09 1.87 5.69
CA GLY A 51 -25.02 1.95 4.70
C GLY A 51 -23.67 2.33 5.33
N ARG A 52 -23.69 3.30 6.26
CA ARG A 52 -22.50 3.69 7.02
C ARG A 52 -21.93 2.54 7.85
N ARG A 53 -22.79 1.79 8.56
CA ARG A 53 -22.37 0.63 9.37
C ARG A 53 -21.72 -0.44 8.51
N GLN A 54 -22.29 -0.71 7.34
CA GLN A 54 -21.74 -1.68 6.40
C GLN A 54 -20.36 -1.24 5.87
N LEU A 55 -20.20 0.04 5.49
CA LEU A 55 -18.91 0.58 5.05
C LEU A 55 -17.85 0.48 6.15
N LEU A 56 -18.18 0.84 7.40
CA LEU A 56 -17.27 0.69 8.54
C LEU A 56 -16.83 -0.77 8.77
N ALA A 57 -17.76 -1.72 8.63
CA ALA A 57 -17.43 -3.14 8.77
C ALA A 57 -16.47 -3.62 7.68
N LEU A 58 -16.64 -3.15 6.44
CA LEU A 58 -15.76 -3.46 5.30
C LEU A 58 -14.42 -2.71 5.36
N TRP A 59 -14.38 -1.56 6.01
CA TRP A 59 -13.15 -0.78 6.17
C TRP A 59 -12.18 -1.42 7.16
N ARG A 60 -12.67 -2.04 8.24
CA ARG A 60 -11.80 -2.65 9.28
C ARG A 60 -10.74 -3.62 8.73
N PRO A 61 -11.08 -4.61 7.88
CA PRO A 61 -10.06 -5.46 7.24
C PRO A 61 -9.06 -4.69 6.36
N CYS A 62 -9.48 -3.55 5.78
CA CYS A 62 -8.59 -2.68 5.00
C CYS A 62 -7.57 -2.00 5.92
N GLN A 63 -8.00 -1.52 7.09
CA GLN A 63 -7.11 -0.90 8.08
C GLN A 63 -5.98 -1.84 8.51
N GLU A 64 -6.29 -3.09 8.83
CA GLU A 64 -5.28 -4.10 9.19
C GLU A 64 -4.25 -4.32 8.06
N ARG A 65 -4.71 -4.33 6.80
CA ARG A 65 -3.83 -4.47 5.63
C ARG A 65 -2.99 -3.23 5.38
N LEU A 66 -3.54 -2.04 5.64
CA LEU A 66 -2.82 -0.77 5.58
C LEU A 66 -1.71 -0.74 6.62
N ASP A 67 -1.98 -1.14 7.86
CA ASP A 67 -0.97 -1.21 8.92
C ASP A 67 0.21 -2.10 8.50
N LEU A 68 -0.08 -3.31 7.99
CA LEU A 68 0.94 -4.23 7.51
C LEU A 68 1.75 -3.71 6.31
N LEU A 69 1.12 -2.92 5.44
CA LEU A 69 1.80 -2.27 4.32
C LEU A 69 2.72 -1.14 4.81
N LEU A 70 2.23 -0.29 5.72
CA LEU A 70 2.96 0.84 6.30
C LEU A 70 4.17 0.38 7.13
N ASP A 71 4.06 -0.74 7.84
CA ASP A 71 5.17 -1.36 8.56
C ASP A 71 6.30 -1.84 7.64
N THR A 72 5.97 -2.19 6.39
CA THR A 72 6.92 -2.74 5.42
C THR A 72 7.52 -1.64 4.51
N ALA A 73 6.75 -0.60 4.18
CA ALA A 73 7.13 0.44 3.22
C ALA A 73 6.88 1.88 3.74
N PRO A 74 7.41 2.25 4.92
CA PRO A 74 7.03 3.49 5.59
C PRO A 74 7.37 4.76 4.82
N LYS A 75 8.45 4.76 4.03
CA LYS A 75 8.88 5.95 3.27
C LYS A 75 8.02 6.23 2.04
N ASN A 76 7.50 5.18 1.41
CA ASN A 76 6.84 5.25 0.11
C ASN A 76 5.32 5.27 0.25
N ALA A 77 4.80 4.83 1.40
CA ALA A 77 3.36 4.72 1.66
C ALA A 77 2.77 5.94 2.41
N VAL A 78 3.48 7.07 2.49
CA VAL A 78 2.98 8.29 3.18
C VAL A 78 1.65 8.77 2.59
N ARG A 79 1.52 8.79 1.26
CA ARG A 79 0.26 9.18 0.60
C ARG A 79 -0.89 8.22 0.94
N ILE A 80 -0.60 6.92 1.01
CA ILE A 80 -1.56 5.89 1.41
C ILE A 80 -2.00 6.07 2.87
N HIS A 81 -1.07 6.47 3.75
CA HIS A 81 -1.38 6.77 5.14
C HIS A 81 -2.32 7.98 5.29
N LEU A 82 -2.07 9.07 4.55
CA LEU A 82 -2.93 10.25 4.59
C LEU A 82 -4.34 9.94 4.06
N LEU A 83 -4.42 9.23 2.92
CA LEU A 83 -5.71 8.83 2.37
C LEU A 83 -6.49 7.92 3.32
N ARG A 84 -5.81 7.03 4.06
CA ARG A 84 -6.44 6.22 5.12
C ARG A 84 -7.13 7.13 6.14
N GLN A 85 -6.43 8.14 6.63
CA GLN A 85 -6.96 9.06 7.64
C GLN A 85 -8.19 9.81 7.11
N GLU A 86 -8.12 10.33 5.88
CA GLU A 86 -9.25 11.05 5.27
C GLU A 86 -10.49 10.16 5.08
N VAL A 87 -10.29 8.87 4.75
CA VAL A 87 -11.38 7.90 4.66
C VAL A 87 -11.98 7.61 6.04
N GLU A 88 -11.13 7.44 7.05
CA GLU A 88 -11.57 7.22 8.44
C GLU A 88 -12.36 8.42 8.96
N ASP A 89 -11.85 9.63 8.77
CA ASP A 89 -12.50 10.87 9.18
C ASP A 89 -13.87 11.02 8.52
N ASN A 90 -13.96 10.74 7.21
CA ASN A 90 -15.24 10.80 6.50
C ASN A 90 -16.23 9.74 7.00
N LEU A 91 -15.79 8.50 7.23
CA LEU A 91 -16.63 7.43 7.76
C LEU A 91 -17.08 7.69 9.21
N LEU A 92 -16.29 8.41 9.99
CA LEU A 92 -16.59 8.72 11.39
C LEU A 92 -17.49 9.95 11.56
N ASP A 93 -17.59 10.81 10.54
CA ASP A 93 -18.53 11.93 10.51
C ASP A 93 -20.00 11.46 10.65
N GLU A 94 -20.82 12.28 11.32
CA GLU A 94 -22.27 12.08 11.44
C GLU A 94 -22.94 12.21 10.07
N VAL A 95 -22.42 13.06 9.19
CA VAL A 95 -22.88 13.25 7.81
C VAL A 95 -21.74 12.89 6.85
N TYR A 96 -21.48 11.59 6.70
CA TYR A 96 -20.50 11.10 5.75
C TYR A 96 -20.90 11.37 4.29
N SER A 97 -19.94 11.43 3.37
CA SER A 97 -20.19 11.70 1.95
C SER A 97 -19.74 10.52 1.08
N PRO A 98 -20.68 9.71 0.54
CA PRO A 98 -20.36 8.61 -0.37
C PRO A 98 -19.58 9.07 -1.62
N VAL A 99 -19.88 10.28 -2.11
CA VAL A 99 -19.18 10.88 -3.25
C VAL A 99 -17.72 11.17 -2.88
N ALA A 100 -17.49 11.85 -1.74
CA ALA A 100 -16.13 12.14 -1.29
C ALA A 100 -15.35 10.86 -0.98
N LEU A 101 -15.99 9.84 -0.39
CA LEU A 101 -15.38 8.52 -0.21
C LEU A 101 -15.00 7.87 -1.55
N THR A 102 -15.80 8.08 -2.60
CA THR A 102 -15.50 7.51 -3.93
C THR A 102 -14.26 8.18 -4.51
N ASP A 103 -14.17 9.51 -4.42
CA ASP A 103 -12.99 10.27 -4.84
C ASP A 103 -11.73 9.86 -4.05
N LEU A 104 -11.87 9.67 -2.73
CA LEU A 104 -10.80 9.17 -1.87
C LEU A 104 -10.37 7.76 -2.27
N MET A 105 -11.31 6.90 -2.63
CA MET A 105 -11.00 5.57 -3.15
C MET A 105 -10.25 5.68 -4.47
N ASP A 106 -10.66 6.50 -5.42
CA ASP A 106 -9.90 6.67 -6.67
C ASP A 106 -8.48 7.19 -6.43
N ALA A 107 -8.30 8.14 -5.50
CA ALA A 107 -6.98 8.57 -5.08
C ALA A 107 -6.16 7.44 -4.42
N PHE A 108 -6.81 6.55 -3.68
CA PHE A 108 -6.21 5.36 -3.09
C PHE A 108 -5.67 4.38 -4.13
N ASP A 109 -6.41 4.15 -5.21
CA ASP A 109 -5.96 3.27 -6.31
C ASP A 109 -4.76 3.88 -7.01
N GLN A 110 -4.80 5.19 -7.31
CA GLN A 110 -3.67 5.89 -7.91
C GLN A 110 -2.43 5.83 -7.02
N ALA A 111 -2.59 5.98 -5.69
CA ALA A 111 -1.47 5.87 -4.75
C ALA A 111 -0.93 4.43 -4.69
N CYS A 112 -1.79 3.42 -4.74
CA CYS A 112 -1.37 2.01 -4.81
C CYS A 112 -0.64 1.71 -6.13
N GLU A 113 -1.06 2.30 -7.24
CA GLU A 113 -0.39 2.15 -8.54
C GLU A 113 0.97 2.83 -8.57
N ALA A 114 1.08 4.04 -8.02
CA ALA A 114 2.36 4.72 -7.87
C ALA A 114 3.34 3.88 -7.02
N LEU A 115 2.89 3.36 -5.88
CA LEU A 115 3.71 2.50 -5.03
C LEU A 115 4.12 1.21 -5.75
N LEU A 116 3.24 0.63 -6.58
CA LEU A 116 3.59 -0.55 -7.37
C LEU A 116 4.70 -0.26 -8.39
N LEU A 117 4.69 0.92 -9.02
CA LEU A 117 5.74 1.34 -9.94
C LEU A 117 7.09 1.50 -9.23
N GLU A 118 7.08 2.14 -8.05
CA GLU A 118 8.27 2.29 -7.20
C GLU A 118 8.85 0.94 -6.77
N ILE A 119 8.00 0.01 -6.31
CA ILE A 119 8.41 -1.37 -5.98
C ILE A 119 9.06 -2.04 -7.21
N GLY A 120 8.51 -1.79 -8.41
CA GLY A 120 9.04 -2.32 -9.66
C GLY A 120 10.41 -1.75 -10.03
N GLU A 121 10.66 -0.46 -9.76
CA GLU A 121 11.96 0.20 -9.91
C GLU A 121 12.99 -0.40 -8.94
N ASP A 122 12.64 -0.45 -7.65
CA ASP A 122 13.47 -1.04 -6.59
C ASP A 122 13.86 -2.49 -6.90
N LEU A 123 12.92 -3.27 -7.46
CA LEU A 123 13.16 -4.65 -7.87
C LEU A 123 14.20 -4.72 -9.00
N ARG A 124 14.07 -3.88 -10.03
CA ARG A 124 15.01 -3.85 -11.16
C ARG A 124 16.42 -3.50 -10.70
N GLU A 125 16.55 -2.48 -9.85
CA GLU A 125 17.84 -2.09 -9.28
C GLU A 125 18.46 -3.21 -8.43
N THR A 126 17.65 -3.86 -7.59
CA THR A 126 18.11 -4.94 -6.73
C THR A 126 18.58 -6.15 -7.55
N VAL A 127 17.86 -6.50 -8.63
CA VAL A 127 18.25 -7.57 -9.55
C VAL A 127 19.54 -7.23 -10.29
N ALA A 128 19.71 -6.01 -10.79
CA ALA A 128 20.93 -5.58 -11.45
C ALA A 128 22.14 -5.68 -10.51
N ALA A 129 22.01 -5.22 -9.26
CA ALA A 129 23.04 -5.32 -8.25
C ALA A 129 23.42 -6.78 -7.92
N LEU A 130 22.44 -7.70 -7.88
CA LEU A 130 22.71 -9.13 -7.71
C LEU A 130 23.50 -9.71 -8.89
N GLN A 131 23.13 -9.35 -10.12
CA GLN A 131 23.81 -9.82 -11.32
C GLN A 131 25.28 -9.37 -11.33
N GLU A 132 25.55 -8.10 -11.07
CA GLU A 132 26.92 -7.56 -10.95
C GLU A 132 27.74 -8.26 -9.86
N ALA A 133 27.14 -8.48 -8.68
CA ALA A 133 27.78 -9.18 -7.58
C ALA A 133 28.12 -10.65 -7.91
N THR A 134 27.31 -11.30 -8.75
CA THR A 134 27.59 -12.66 -9.23
C THR A 134 28.66 -12.70 -10.32
N ALA A 135 28.67 -11.75 -11.26
CA ALA A 135 29.66 -11.65 -12.31
C ALA A 135 31.07 -11.32 -11.77
N GLY A 136 31.17 -10.41 -10.79
CA GLY A 136 32.43 -10.04 -10.15
C GLY A 136 33.08 -11.17 -9.33
N LYS A 137 32.29 -12.13 -8.82
CA LYS A 137 32.81 -13.32 -8.13
C LYS A 137 33.37 -14.37 -9.10
N GLN A 138 32.83 -14.46 -10.31
CA GLN A 138 33.31 -15.39 -11.34
C GLN A 138 34.65 -14.95 -11.95
N GLY A 139 34.91 -13.64 -12.07
CA GLY A 139 36.18 -13.11 -12.60
C GLY A 139 37.37 -13.12 -11.64
N ARG A 140 37.17 -13.34 -10.33
CA ARG A 140 38.25 -13.44 -9.32
C ARG A 140 38.74 -14.87 -9.07
N ALA A 141 38.09 -15.87 -9.68
CA ALA A 141 38.44 -17.27 -9.56
C ALA A 141 39.30 -17.79 -10.74
N GLN A 142 39.78 -16.88 -11.61
CA GLN A 142 40.71 -17.17 -12.72
C GLN A 142 42.07 -16.53 -12.46
#